data_AF-A0A5C7F010-F1
#
_entry.id   AF-A0A5C7F010-F1
#
_cell.length_a   1.000
_cell.length_b   1.000
_cell.length_c   1.000
_cell.angle_alpha   90.00
_cell.angle_beta   90.00
_cell.angle_gamma   90.00
#
_symmetry.space_group_name_H-M   'P 1'
#
loop_
_entity.id
_entity.type
_entity.pdbx_description
1 polymer ?
#
loop_
_entity_poly.entity_id
_entity_poly.type
_entity_poly.pdbx_seq_one_letter_code
_entity_poly.pdbx_strand_id
1 'polypeptide(L)'
;MKKSVAVTAAVAALAGVLGLAGCGGTTAGGSAEPAQEQPAKPDAKGFGKRVAIKPSPDKYTWYVKDYRGMNAASIGYTALDCFRRDRYGEGIVKIVYVAPDGTFIDPEDEELLKQYVVVGQNVEPNTEIKLTFEVDEDGVEYENLTSYVSLDEIVLAVDKTGSRKSHDTAMTPLEISPDKYTHYIRDYVGRNLAECGYSTMGGFFADSYGDSWIRLTIVTEDGAAVDIEDKAALAQYVVVDQDVAPNTVMSYTYSKDLDGVEYSNLVSSKTIEGLTLYVTKIEA
;
A
#
# COMPACT_ATOMS: atom_id res chain seq x y z
N MET A 1 12.11 26.38 -46.22
CA MET A 1 11.06 25.82 -47.10
C MET A 1 10.56 24.53 -46.46
N LYS A 2 9.37 24.57 -45.84
CA LYS A 2 8.76 23.43 -45.16
C LYS A 2 8.00 22.60 -46.20
N LYS A 3 8.25 21.29 -46.27
CA LYS A 3 7.44 20.34 -47.06
C LYS A 3 6.52 19.60 -46.11
N SER A 4 5.25 19.95 -46.16
CA SER A 4 4.11 19.31 -45.51
C SER A 4 3.67 18.10 -46.33
N VAL A 5 3.62 16.93 -45.69
CA VAL A 5 2.98 15.72 -46.22
C VAL A 5 1.56 15.68 -45.65
N ALA A 6 0.57 15.71 -46.54
CA ALA A 6 -0.84 15.59 -46.22
C ALA A 6 -1.23 14.11 -46.23
N VAL A 7 -1.87 13.64 -45.16
CA VAL A 7 -2.55 12.34 -45.12
C VAL A 7 -4.04 12.60 -45.08
N THR A 8 -4.72 12.16 -46.13
CA THR A 8 -6.16 12.27 -46.35
C THR A 8 -6.89 11.21 -45.51
N ALA A 9 -7.72 11.64 -44.55
CA ALA A 9 -8.64 10.74 -43.85
C ALA A 9 -10.03 10.80 -44.51
N ALA A 10 -10.48 9.67 -45.05
CA ALA A 10 -11.80 9.51 -45.63
C ALA A 10 -12.84 9.31 -44.52
N VAL A 11 -13.89 10.14 -44.56
CA VAL A 11 -15.07 10.07 -43.69
C VAL A 11 -16.05 9.07 -44.27
N ALA A 12 -16.38 8.02 -43.51
CA ALA A 12 -17.53 7.15 -43.78
C ALA A 12 -18.50 7.27 -42.60
N ALA A 13 -19.63 7.93 -42.87
CA ALA A 13 -20.76 8.04 -41.95
C ALA A 13 -21.60 6.76 -42.04
N LEU A 14 -21.93 6.16 -40.89
CA LEU A 14 -23.11 5.32 -40.74
C LEU A 14 -23.88 5.74 -39.49
N ALA A 15 -25.09 6.22 -39.73
CA ALA A 15 -26.09 6.54 -38.73
C ALA A 15 -26.70 5.26 -38.14
N GLY A 16 -26.82 5.20 -36.82
CA GLY A 16 -27.54 4.17 -36.08
C GLY A 16 -28.37 4.82 -34.98
N VAL A 17 -29.68 4.79 -35.15
CA VAL A 17 -30.72 5.38 -34.31
C VAL A 17 -30.81 4.67 -32.96
N LEU A 18 -30.80 5.43 -31.86
CA LEU A 18 -31.30 4.98 -30.56
C LEU A 18 -32.22 6.06 -29.96
N GLY A 19 -33.49 5.70 -29.83
CA GLY A 19 -34.56 6.57 -29.36
C GLY A 19 -34.49 6.84 -27.87
N LEU A 20 -34.56 8.13 -27.53
CA LEU A 20 -34.87 8.61 -26.19
C LEU A 20 -36.40 8.77 -26.08
N ALA A 21 -37.03 7.91 -25.27
CA ALA A 21 -38.37 8.17 -24.77
C ALA A 21 -38.24 9.17 -23.61
N GLY A 22 -38.65 10.41 -23.88
CA GLY A 22 -38.93 11.40 -22.85
C GLY A 22 -40.31 11.17 -22.24
N CYS A 23 -40.44 11.55 -20.98
CA CYS A 23 -41.68 12.12 -20.45
C CYS A 23 -41.29 13.43 -19.78
N GLY A 24 -41.79 14.53 -20.35
CA GLY A 24 -41.50 15.88 -19.91
C GLY A 24 -42.31 16.30 -18.69
N GLY A 25 -41.86 17.40 -18.09
CA GLY A 25 -42.58 18.20 -17.11
C GLY A 25 -41.83 19.52 -16.90
N THR A 26 -42.51 20.61 -17.21
CA THR A 26 -42.00 21.98 -17.41
C THR A 26 -41.73 22.73 -16.08
N THR A 27 -40.87 23.74 -16.20
CA THR A 27 -40.31 24.74 -15.25
C THR A 27 -41.19 25.32 -14.14
N ALA A 28 -40.59 25.58 -12.96
CA ALA A 28 -40.65 26.86 -12.23
C ALA A 28 -39.62 26.89 -11.07
N GLY A 29 -39.01 28.05 -10.85
CA GLY A 29 -37.95 28.26 -9.85
C GLY A 29 -38.42 28.19 -8.40
N GLY A 30 -37.49 27.82 -7.51
CA GLY A 30 -37.67 27.80 -6.07
C GLY A 30 -36.35 27.46 -5.37
N SER A 31 -36.00 28.31 -4.42
CA SER A 31 -34.84 28.35 -3.52
C SER A 31 -34.19 27.01 -3.16
N ALA A 32 -32.86 26.99 -3.13
CA ALA A 32 -32.08 25.90 -2.55
C ALA A 32 -32.29 25.88 -1.02
N GLU A 33 -33.07 24.92 -0.54
CA GLU A 33 -33.04 24.46 0.85
C GLU A 33 -32.00 23.35 1.02
N PRO A 34 -31.33 23.28 2.18
CA PRO A 34 -30.24 22.34 2.41
C PRO A 34 -30.73 20.90 2.42
N ALA A 35 -29.92 20.01 1.86
CA ALA A 35 -30.15 18.57 1.85
C ALA A 35 -30.42 18.06 3.27
N GLN A 36 -31.60 17.47 3.48
CA GLN A 36 -31.92 16.73 4.69
C GLN A 36 -30.92 15.57 4.84
N GLU A 37 -30.27 15.50 6.00
CA GLU A 37 -29.49 14.34 6.43
C GLU A 37 -30.36 13.09 6.33
N GLN A 38 -29.98 12.20 5.41
CA GLN A 38 -30.60 10.89 5.27
C GLN A 38 -30.23 10.07 6.51
N PRO A 39 -31.19 9.41 7.18
CA PRO A 39 -30.90 8.64 8.39
C PRO A 39 -29.89 7.54 8.07
N ALA A 40 -28.90 7.37 8.96
CA ALA A 40 -27.86 6.37 8.82
C ALA A 40 -28.47 4.99 8.56
N LYS A 41 -28.11 4.37 7.42
CA LYS A 41 -28.46 2.98 7.15
C LYS A 41 -27.82 2.10 8.23
N PRO A 42 -28.57 1.15 8.82
CA PRO A 42 -28.02 0.23 9.81
C PRO A 42 -26.93 -0.65 9.19
N ASP A 43 -25.96 -1.01 10.02
CA ASP A 43 -24.72 -1.70 9.65
C ASP A 43 -24.98 -2.97 8.83
N ALA A 44 -24.57 -2.94 7.56
CA ALA A 44 -24.51 -4.14 6.77
C ALA A 44 -23.28 -4.96 7.21
N LYS A 45 -23.52 -6.03 7.97
CA LYS A 45 -22.60 -7.15 8.23
C LYS A 45 -21.47 -6.96 9.25
N GLY A 46 -21.67 -6.20 10.33
CA GLY A 46 -20.75 -6.30 11.50
C GLY A 46 -19.32 -5.79 11.27
N PHE A 47 -19.06 -5.06 10.17
CA PHE A 47 -17.77 -4.43 9.89
C PHE A 47 -17.63 -3.02 10.50
N GLY A 48 -18.53 -2.66 11.43
CA GLY A 48 -18.64 -1.32 11.99
C GLY A 48 -19.12 -0.26 10.99
N LYS A 49 -19.25 0.97 11.49
CA LYS A 49 -19.66 2.12 10.69
C LYS A 49 -18.53 2.50 9.72
N ARG A 50 -18.85 2.50 8.42
CA ARG A 50 -17.94 2.97 7.36
C ARG A 50 -17.58 4.44 7.55
N VAL A 51 -16.32 4.76 7.37
CA VAL A 51 -15.80 6.13 7.41
C VAL A 51 -15.81 6.71 6.00
N ALA A 52 -16.45 7.88 5.84
CA ALA A 52 -16.38 8.63 4.60
C ALA A 52 -14.96 9.21 4.43
N ILE A 53 -14.37 9.02 3.25
CA ILE A 53 -13.01 9.48 2.95
C ILE A 53 -13.05 10.91 2.44
N LYS A 54 -12.18 11.76 2.97
CA LYS A 54 -12.00 13.15 2.55
C LYS A 54 -11.52 13.17 1.09
N PRO A 55 -12.00 14.12 0.25
CA PRO A 55 -11.40 14.34 -1.05
C PRO A 55 -9.99 14.89 -0.88
N SER A 56 -9.07 14.48 -1.76
CA SER A 56 -7.72 15.06 -1.83
C SER A 56 -7.82 16.56 -2.18
N PRO A 57 -7.14 17.44 -1.42
CA PRO A 57 -7.17 18.88 -1.70
C PRO A 57 -6.33 19.27 -2.92
N ASP A 58 -5.31 18.47 -3.23
CA ASP A 58 -4.34 18.68 -4.30
C ASP A 58 -3.72 17.33 -4.70
N LYS A 59 -2.70 17.35 -5.58
CA LYS A 59 -1.97 16.15 -6.01
C LYS A 59 -0.96 15.64 -4.98
N TYR A 60 -0.64 16.41 -3.95
CA TYR A 60 0.40 16.13 -2.95
C TYR A 60 -0.13 15.46 -1.68
N THR A 61 -1.44 15.57 -1.42
CA THR A 61 -2.06 15.03 -0.21
C THR A 61 -3.18 14.06 -0.55
N TRP A 62 -3.06 12.83 -0.06
CA TRP A 62 -4.08 11.80 -0.16
C TRP A 62 -4.47 11.29 1.22
N TYR A 63 -5.54 10.51 1.29
CA TYR A 63 -6.10 10.03 2.54
C TYR A 63 -6.28 8.52 2.50
N VAL A 64 -5.77 7.83 3.54
CA VAL A 64 -5.93 6.38 3.69
C VAL A 64 -7.40 5.98 3.60
N LYS A 65 -7.68 4.95 2.79
CA LYS A 65 -9.02 4.40 2.56
C LYS A 65 -9.51 3.61 3.79
N ASP A 66 -10.83 3.42 3.88
CA ASP A 66 -11.43 2.49 4.84
C ASP A 66 -11.58 1.10 4.20
N TYR A 67 -10.55 0.26 4.36
CA TYR A 67 -10.46 -1.06 3.75
C TYR A 67 -11.33 -2.11 4.43
N ARG A 68 -11.72 -1.91 5.69
CA ARG A 68 -12.50 -2.88 6.48
C ARG A 68 -13.74 -3.34 5.71
N GLY A 69 -14.06 -4.62 5.67
CA GLY A 69 -15.16 -5.20 4.92
C GLY A 69 -15.01 -5.22 3.39
N MET A 70 -13.88 -4.76 2.83
CA MET A 70 -13.55 -5.01 1.42
C MET A 70 -12.99 -6.43 1.25
N ASN A 71 -13.22 -7.01 0.08
CA ASN A 71 -12.59 -8.28 -0.29
C ASN A 71 -11.14 -8.05 -0.69
N ALA A 72 -10.21 -8.91 -0.29
CA ALA A 72 -8.78 -8.71 -0.55
C ALA A 72 -8.47 -8.62 -2.06
N ALA A 73 -9.19 -9.35 -2.92
CA ALA A 73 -8.98 -9.27 -4.37
C ALA A 73 -9.39 -7.91 -4.97
N SER A 74 -10.27 -7.15 -4.30
CA SER A 74 -10.72 -5.83 -4.76
C SER A 74 -9.79 -4.68 -4.38
N ILE A 75 -8.78 -4.94 -3.55
CA ILE A 75 -7.89 -3.92 -3.00
C ILE A 75 -6.65 -3.83 -3.87
N GLY A 76 -6.39 -2.68 -4.47
CA GLY A 76 -5.14 -2.42 -5.18
C GLY A 76 -4.87 -3.37 -6.36
N TYR A 77 -3.59 -3.64 -6.61
CA TYR A 77 -3.09 -4.51 -7.67
C TYR A 77 -1.81 -5.22 -7.22
N THR A 78 -1.44 -6.28 -7.92
CA THR A 78 -0.18 -7.00 -7.69
C THR A 78 0.90 -6.38 -8.57
N ALA A 79 1.96 -5.86 -7.95
CA ALA A 79 3.02 -5.14 -8.63
C ALA A 79 4.14 -6.09 -9.12
N LEU A 80 5.12 -5.54 -9.86
CA LEU A 80 6.22 -6.33 -10.44
C LEU A 80 7.15 -6.96 -9.40
N ASP A 81 7.14 -6.43 -8.17
CA ASP A 81 7.83 -6.98 -7.01
C ASP A 81 7.01 -8.08 -6.32
N CYS A 82 5.94 -8.56 -6.95
CA CYS A 82 5.03 -9.61 -6.47
C CYS A 82 4.29 -9.26 -5.17
N PHE A 83 4.37 -8.02 -4.69
CA PHE A 83 3.59 -7.54 -3.54
C PHE A 83 2.26 -6.91 -3.98
N ARG A 84 1.28 -6.90 -3.07
CA ARG A 84 0.07 -6.13 -3.26
C ARG A 84 0.35 -4.66 -2.97
N ARG A 85 -0.12 -3.76 -3.83
CA ARG A 85 0.05 -2.32 -3.70
C ARG A 85 -1.25 -1.59 -4.03
N ASP A 86 -1.48 -0.45 -3.42
CA ASP A 86 -2.61 0.42 -3.73
C ASP A 86 -2.15 1.83 -4.09
N ARG A 87 -2.94 2.51 -4.92
CA ARG A 87 -2.63 3.85 -5.44
C ARG A 87 -3.34 4.93 -4.63
N TYR A 88 -2.57 5.97 -4.38
CA TYR A 88 -2.96 7.24 -3.77
C TYR A 88 -2.40 8.36 -4.66
N GLY A 89 -3.12 8.66 -5.75
CA GLY A 89 -2.56 9.45 -6.86
C GLY A 89 -1.38 8.71 -7.50
N GLU A 90 -0.25 9.39 -7.58
CA GLU A 90 1.03 8.82 -8.06
C GLU A 90 1.85 8.18 -6.92
N GLY A 91 1.35 8.27 -5.68
CA GLY A 91 1.90 7.53 -4.54
C GLY A 91 1.45 6.08 -4.58
N ILE A 92 2.38 5.17 -4.29
CA ILE A 92 2.13 3.73 -4.26
C ILE A 92 2.48 3.22 -2.87
N VAL A 93 1.50 2.63 -2.20
CA VAL A 93 1.63 2.11 -0.82
C VAL A 93 1.52 0.60 -0.85
N LYS A 94 2.41 -0.11 -0.16
CA LYS A 94 2.35 -1.58 -0.03
C LYS A 94 1.16 -1.99 0.84
N ILE A 95 0.47 -3.05 0.47
CA ILE A 95 -0.61 -3.66 1.26
C ILE A 95 -0.12 -5.01 1.74
N VAL A 96 -0.17 -5.23 3.06
CA VAL A 96 0.22 -6.48 3.70
C VAL A 96 -1.01 -7.13 4.31
N TYR A 97 -1.24 -8.41 4.01
CA TYR A 97 -2.34 -9.17 4.60
C TYR A 97 -1.85 -10.01 5.78
N VAL A 98 -2.57 -9.94 6.90
CA VAL A 98 -2.31 -10.75 8.09
C VAL A 98 -3.52 -11.62 8.39
N ALA A 99 -3.34 -12.94 8.25
CA ALA A 99 -4.32 -13.93 8.68
C ALA A 99 -4.13 -14.26 10.18
N PRO A 100 -5.18 -14.68 10.89
CA PRO A 100 -5.13 -14.94 12.34
C PRO A 100 -4.14 -16.03 12.77
N ASP A 101 -3.77 -16.93 11.86
CA ASP A 101 -2.82 -18.02 12.08
C ASP A 101 -1.47 -17.78 11.37
N GLY A 102 -1.25 -16.58 10.82
CA GLY A 102 -0.05 -16.25 10.06
C GLY A 102 0.01 -16.88 8.66
N THR A 103 -1.07 -17.51 8.17
CA THR A 103 -1.14 -18.08 6.82
C THR A 103 -0.73 -17.04 5.77
N PHE A 104 0.14 -17.46 4.85
CA PHE A 104 0.52 -16.64 3.71
C PHE A 104 -0.66 -16.42 2.77
N ILE A 105 -1.02 -15.16 2.54
CA ILE A 105 -2.05 -14.77 1.58
C ILE A 105 -1.36 -14.26 0.33
N ASP A 106 -1.09 -15.16 -0.61
CA ASP A 106 -0.30 -14.84 -1.81
C ASP A 106 -0.95 -13.71 -2.65
N PRO A 107 -0.29 -12.55 -2.80
CA PRO A 107 -0.80 -11.46 -3.64
C PRO A 107 -0.99 -11.84 -5.10
N GLU A 108 -0.30 -12.89 -5.58
CA GLU A 108 -0.36 -13.34 -6.98
C GLU A 108 -1.54 -14.30 -7.24
N ASP A 109 -2.14 -14.87 -6.20
CA ASP A 109 -3.29 -15.77 -6.31
C ASP A 109 -4.61 -15.02 -6.10
N GLU A 110 -5.19 -14.53 -7.19
CA GLU A 110 -6.47 -13.81 -7.14
C GLU A 110 -7.63 -14.67 -6.60
N GLU A 111 -7.62 -15.99 -6.85
CA GLU A 111 -8.67 -16.91 -6.35
C GLU A 111 -8.53 -17.14 -4.85
N LEU A 112 -7.31 -17.14 -4.32
CA LEU A 112 -7.07 -17.09 -2.88
C LEU A 112 -7.56 -15.76 -2.30
N LEU A 113 -7.19 -14.63 -2.88
CA LEU A 113 -7.59 -13.30 -2.39
C LEU A 113 -9.12 -13.14 -2.31
N LYS A 114 -9.87 -13.71 -3.27
CA LYS A 114 -11.34 -13.71 -3.26
C LYS A 114 -11.93 -14.37 -2.02
N GLN A 115 -11.19 -15.26 -1.38
CA GLN A 115 -11.64 -15.96 -0.18
C GLN A 115 -11.47 -15.15 1.10
N TYR A 116 -10.88 -13.96 1.06
CA TYR A 116 -10.60 -13.15 2.26
C TYR A 116 -11.31 -11.80 2.27
N VAL A 117 -11.72 -11.38 3.46
CA VAL A 117 -12.31 -10.06 3.73
C VAL A 117 -11.47 -9.35 4.79
N VAL A 118 -11.24 -8.06 4.61
CA VAL A 118 -10.55 -7.24 5.60
C VAL A 118 -11.45 -7.05 6.82
N VAL A 119 -10.90 -7.25 8.01
CA VAL A 119 -11.61 -7.06 9.29
C VAL A 119 -10.97 -5.99 10.16
N GLY A 120 -9.70 -5.65 9.91
CA GLY A 120 -8.97 -4.57 10.58
C GLY A 120 -7.90 -3.95 9.68
N GLN A 121 -7.43 -2.77 10.05
CA GLN A 121 -6.31 -2.07 9.40
C GLN A 121 -5.50 -1.31 10.44
N ASN A 122 -4.18 -1.27 10.30
CA ASN A 122 -3.29 -0.61 11.28
C ASN A 122 -3.25 0.93 11.15
N VAL A 123 -3.51 1.46 9.97
CA VAL A 123 -3.55 2.91 9.72
C VAL A 123 -5.00 3.39 9.66
N GLU A 124 -5.35 4.41 10.45
CA GLU A 124 -6.71 4.93 10.50
C GLU A 124 -7.15 5.52 9.14
N PRO A 125 -8.40 5.31 8.71
CA PRO A 125 -8.95 6.02 7.56
C PRO A 125 -8.84 7.53 7.73
N ASN A 126 -8.61 8.27 6.64
CA ASN A 126 -8.33 9.71 6.65
C ASN A 126 -6.99 10.14 7.28
N THR A 127 -6.08 9.20 7.58
CA THR A 127 -4.66 9.55 7.79
C THR A 127 -4.08 10.13 6.50
N GLU A 128 -3.34 11.24 6.62
CA GLU A 128 -2.75 11.92 5.46
C GLU A 128 -1.53 11.16 4.93
N ILE A 129 -1.50 10.99 3.61
CA ILE A 129 -0.35 10.52 2.83
C ILE A 129 0.17 11.73 2.06
N LYS A 130 1.41 12.12 2.34
CA LYS A 130 2.11 13.21 1.66
C LYS A 130 3.00 12.65 0.57
N LEU A 131 2.93 13.28 -0.59
CA LEU A 131 3.74 12.95 -1.75
C LEU A 131 4.69 14.11 -2.05
N THR A 132 5.93 13.78 -2.41
CA THR A 132 6.83 14.70 -3.09
C THR A 132 7.18 14.09 -4.43
N PHE A 133 7.32 14.94 -5.45
CA PHE A 133 7.62 14.52 -6.80
C PHE A 133 9.09 14.77 -7.12
N GLU A 134 9.61 14.03 -8.09
CA GLU A 134 10.92 14.32 -8.66
C GLU A 134 10.87 15.63 -9.45
N VAL A 135 12.01 16.31 -9.50
CA VAL A 135 12.22 17.50 -10.33
C VAL A 135 13.30 17.22 -11.36
N ASP A 136 13.17 17.82 -12.53
CA ASP A 136 14.21 17.79 -13.55
C ASP A 136 15.39 18.73 -13.21
N GLU A 137 16.37 18.80 -14.10
CA GLU A 137 17.57 19.63 -13.95
C GLU A 137 17.26 21.13 -13.85
N ASP A 138 16.13 21.58 -14.38
CA ASP A 138 15.66 22.97 -14.33
C ASP A 138 14.78 23.25 -13.09
N GLY A 139 14.54 22.24 -12.25
CA GLY A 139 13.68 22.31 -11.08
C GLY A 139 12.19 22.20 -11.38
N VAL A 140 11.82 21.73 -12.58
CA VAL A 140 10.43 21.49 -12.96
C VAL A 140 10.00 20.11 -12.48
N GLU A 141 8.91 20.10 -11.74
CA GLU A 141 8.36 18.88 -11.15
C GLU A 141 7.75 17.94 -12.21
N TYR A 142 8.10 16.66 -12.14
CA TYR A 142 7.44 15.62 -12.92
C TYR A 142 6.02 15.37 -12.40
N GLU A 143 5.06 15.20 -13.31
CA GLU A 143 3.67 14.98 -12.90
C GLU A 143 3.39 13.57 -12.37
N ASN A 144 4.25 12.60 -12.69
CA ASN A 144 4.00 11.16 -12.50
C ASN A 144 5.13 10.40 -11.80
N LEU A 145 6.17 11.09 -11.32
CA LEU A 145 7.29 10.47 -10.63
C LEU A 145 7.37 11.00 -9.20
N THR A 146 7.03 10.15 -8.24
CA THR A 146 7.16 10.46 -6.82
C THR A 146 8.58 10.16 -6.35
N SER A 147 9.20 11.12 -5.67
CA SER A 147 10.48 10.95 -4.98
C SER A 147 10.29 10.50 -3.54
N TYR A 148 9.11 10.75 -2.97
CA TYR A 148 8.79 10.41 -1.59
C TYR A 148 7.29 10.20 -1.39
N VAL A 149 6.96 9.20 -0.59
CA VAL A 149 5.62 8.88 -0.10
C VAL A 149 5.73 8.70 1.40
N SER A 150 4.95 9.44 2.18
CA SER A 150 5.09 9.43 3.65
C SER A 150 4.67 8.14 4.34
N LEU A 151 4.00 7.25 3.61
CA LEU A 151 3.47 6.00 4.09
C LEU A 151 3.98 4.85 3.22
N ASP A 152 4.82 4.00 3.78
CA ASP A 152 5.38 2.86 3.07
C ASP A 152 4.35 1.74 2.84
N GLU A 153 3.59 1.41 3.88
CA GLU A 153 2.70 0.26 3.88
C GLU A 153 1.46 0.41 4.76
N ILE A 154 0.45 -0.40 4.48
CA ILE A 154 -0.74 -0.60 5.30
C ILE A 154 -0.89 -2.09 5.55
N VAL A 155 -1.03 -2.47 6.82
CA VAL A 155 -1.30 -3.83 7.26
C VAL A 155 -2.80 -4.01 7.44
N LEU A 156 -3.34 -5.06 6.83
CA LEU A 156 -4.76 -5.40 6.83
C LEU A 156 -4.94 -6.78 7.46
N ALA A 157 -5.68 -6.85 8.57
CA ALA A 157 -6.13 -8.13 9.12
C ALA A 157 -7.23 -8.65 8.22
N VAL A 158 -7.12 -9.92 7.85
CA VAL A 158 -8.08 -10.57 6.99
C VAL A 158 -8.60 -11.85 7.61
N ASP A 159 -9.88 -12.13 7.34
CA ASP A 159 -10.52 -13.39 7.67
C ASP A 159 -11.02 -14.08 6.41
N LYS A 160 -11.03 -15.41 6.43
CA LYS A 160 -11.74 -16.18 5.41
C LYS A 160 -13.21 -15.76 5.39
N THR A 161 -13.73 -15.53 4.19
CA THR A 161 -15.12 -15.16 3.95
C THR A 161 -16.06 -16.18 4.60
N GLY A 162 -17.00 -15.69 5.41
CA GLY A 162 -17.93 -16.54 6.15
C GLY A 162 -17.38 -17.16 7.44
N SER A 163 -16.12 -16.89 7.81
CA SER A 163 -15.58 -17.25 9.12
C SER A 163 -16.40 -16.61 10.25
N ARG A 164 -16.55 -17.35 11.35
CA ARG A 164 -17.17 -16.86 12.60
C ARG A 164 -16.16 -16.68 13.73
N LYS A 165 -14.88 -16.99 13.48
CA LYS A 165 -13.83 -16.77 14.47
C LYS A 165 -13.55 -15.27 14.53
N SER A 166 -13.52 -14.71 15.73
CA SER A 166 -13.07 -13.35 15.95
C SER A 166 -11.55 -13.35 15.89
N HIS A 167 -10.99 -12.80 14.81
CA HIS A 167 -9.58 -12.44 14.76
C HIS A 167 -9.36 -11.22 15.67
N ASP A 168 -8.30 -11.24 16.49
CA ASP A 168 -7.85 -10.01 17.11
C ASP A 168 -7.36 -9.05 16.02
N THR A 169 -7.92 -7.85 16.00
CA THR A 169 -7.59 -6.84 14.99
C THR A 169 -6.70 -5.74 15.56
N ALA A 170 -6.26 -5.89 16.82
CA ALA A 170 -5.27 -5.01 17.42
C ALA A 170 -3.97 -5.11 16.62
N MET A 171 -3.57 -3.97 16.06
CA MET A 171 -2.30 -3.82 15.34
C MET A 171 -1.60 -2.61 15.89
N THR A 172 -0.27 -2.65 15.86
CA THR A 172 0.54 -1.47 16.16
C THR A 172 0.26 -0.39 15.12
N PRO A 173 -0.20 0.81 15.55
CA PRO A 173 -0.33 1.95 14.64
C PRO A 173 1.03 2.27 14.03
N LEU A 174 1.04 2.58 12.74
CA LEU A 174 2.27 2.94 12.03
C LEU A 174 2.54 4.44 12.15
N GLU A 175 3.76 4.79 12.55
CA GLU A 175 4.24 6.17 12.47
C GLU A 175 4.49 6.56 11.00
N ILE A 176 3.99 7.73 10.62
CA ILE A 176 4.14 8.26 9.26
C ILE A 176 5.51 8.91 9.15
N SER A 177 6.27 8.56 8.11
CA SER A 177 7.54 9.21 7.80
C SER A 177 7.27 10.72 7.60
N PRO A 178 7.97 11.62 8.32
CA PRO A 178 7.78 13.05 8.14
C PRO A 178 8.47 13.56 6.87
N ASP A 179 9.55 12.90 6.45
CA ASP A 179 10.38 13.25 5.31
C ASP A 179 11.16 12.02 4.81
N LYS A 180 11.92 12.17 3.71
CA LYS A 180 12.76 11.09 3.16
C LYS A 180 13.90 10.64 4.08
N TYR A 181 14.26 11.44 5.09
CA TYR A 181 15.38 11.16 5.99
C TYR A 181 14.97 10.31 7.19
N THR A 182 13.68 10.19 7.46
CA THR A 182 13.18 9.60 8.70
C THR A 182 12.15 8.53 8.40
N HIS A 183 12.47 7.30 8.76
CA HIS A 183 11.62 6.13 8.61
C HIS A 183 11.42 5.46 9.97
N TYR A 184 10.45 4.56 10.05
CA TYR A 184 10.10 3.88 11.29
C TYR A 184 10.08 2.37 11.07
N ILE A 185 10.73 1.62 11.97
CA ILE A 185 10.76 0.16 11.90
C ILE A 185 9.34 -0.40 11.95
N ARG A 186 9.02 -1.26 10.98
CA ARG A 186 7.71 -1.91 10.86
C ARG A 186 7.49 -2.89 12.00
N ASP A 187 6.22 -3.13 12.30
CA ASP A 187 5.80 -4.25 13.14
C ASP A 187 5.65 -5.51 12.29
N TYR A 188 6.65 -6.38 12.30
CA TYR A 188 6.66 -7.64 11.57
C TYR A 188 5.89 -8.75 12.28
N VAL A 189 5.62 -8.61 13.59
CA VAL A 189 5.01 -9.68 14.38
C VAL A 189 3.62 -10.02 13.84
N GLY A 190 3.34 -11.32 13.74
CA GLY A 190 2.10 -11.86 13.17
C GLY A 190 2.09 -11.93 11.63
N ARG A 191 3.06 -11.33 10.94
CA ARG A 191 3.17 -11.43 9.48
C ARG A 191 3.74 -12.77 9.07
N ASN A 192 3.29 -13.23 7.91
CA ASN A 192 3.97 -14.31 7.22
C ASN A 192 5.35 -13.83 6.72
N LEU A 193 6.38 -14.67 6.87
CA LEU A 193 7.75 -14.29 6.52
C LEU A 193 7.92 -13.97 5.02
N ALA A 194 7.10 -14.58 4.14
CA ALA A 194 7.11 -14.29 2.70
C ALA A 194 6.61 -12.86 2.35
N GLU A 195 5.91 -12.19 3.27
CA GLU A 195 5.48 -10.79 3.12
C GLU A 195 6.51 -9.77 3.64
N CYS A 196 7.50 -10.22 4.41
CA CYS A 196 8.37 -9.35 5.20
C CYS A 196 9.52 -8.71 4.40
N GLY A 197 9.86 -9.24 3.23
CA GLY A 197 11.02 -8.77 2.50
C GLY A 197 11.29 -9.54 1.21
N TYR A 198 12.51 -9.40 0.69
CA TYR A 198 12.96 -10.01 -0.55
C TYR A 198 14.41 -10.51 -0.42
N SER A 199 14.76 -11.51 -1.21
CA SER A 199 16.16 -11.91 -1.37
C SER A 199 16.89 -10.90 -2.24
N THR A 200 18.01 -10.38 -1.73
CA THR A 200 18.85 -9.45 -2.48
C THR A 200 19.83 -10.19 -3.38
N MET A 201 20.34 -9.52 -4.43
CA MET A 201 21.45 -10.04 -5.23
C MET A 201 22.73 -10.30 -4.41
N GLY A 202 22.82 -9.74 -3.20
CA GLY A 202 23.92 -9.96 -2.26
C GLY A 202 23.79 -11.26 -1.44
N GLY A 203 22.75 -12.06 -1.68
CA GLY A 203 22.55 -13.36 -1.00
C GLY A 203 22.09 -13.24 0.45
N PHE A 204 21.36 -12.17 0.79
CA PHE A 204 20.74 -12.00 2.10
C PHE A 204 19.31 -11.46 1.98
N PHE A 205 18.48 -11.75 2.97
CA PHE A 205 17.09 -11.29 3.03
C PHE A 205 17.04 -9.86 3.56
N ALA A 206 16.24 -9.01 2.92
CA ALA A 206 16.16 -7.60 3.23
C ALA A 206 14.74 -7.07 3.06
N ASP A 207 14.49 -5.92 3.66
CA ASP A 207 13.26 -5.17 3.42
C ASP A 207 13.60 -3.71 3.09
N SER A 208 12.83 -3.14 2.16
CA SER A 208 13.06 -1.78 1.65
C SER A 208 12.38 -0.76 2.53
N TYR A 209 13.05 0.35 2.80
CA TYR A 209 12.57 1.52 3.53
C TYR A 209 13.02 2.77 2.79
N GLY A 210 12.09 3.46 2.12
CA GLY A 210 12.43 4.54 1.19
C GLY A 210 13.51 4.13 0.17
N ASP A 211 14.58 4.91 0.09
CA ASP A 211 15.70 4.71 -0.84
C ASP A 211 16.77 3.71 -0.35
N SER A 212 16.55 3.04 0.78
CA SER A 212 17.49 2.04 1.31
C SER A 212 16.78 0.76 1.73
N TRP A 213 17.55 -0.17 2.26
CA TRP A 213 17.06 -1.45 2.76
C TRP A 213 17.76 -1.78 4.09
N ILE A 214 17.09 -2.55 4.94
CA ILE A 214 17.69 -3.16 6.12
C ILE A 214 17.82 -4.66 5.91
N ARG A 215 18.84 -5.28 6.50
CA ARG A 215 18.97 -6.73 6.50
C ARG A 215 18.00 -7.34 7.50
N LEU A 216 17.28 -8.38 7.09
CA LEU A 216 16.47 -9.21 7.97
C LEU A 216 17.20 -10.52 8.26
N THR A 217 17.61 -10.71 9.51
CA THR A 217 18.20 -11.97 9.97
C THR A 217 17.07 -12.87 10.47
N ILE A 218 16.97 -14.09 9.95
CA ILE A 218 15.90 -15.03 10.31
C ILE A 218 16.44 -16.03 11.35
N VAL A 219 15.73 -16.17 12.46
CA VAL A 219 16.01 -17.17 13.50
C VAL A 219 14.77 -18.03 13.68
N THR A 220 14.89 -19.33 13.37
CA THR A 220 13.83 -20.30 13.65
C THR A 220 14.00 -20.90 15.04
N GLU A 221 12.91 -21.31 15.67
CA GLU A 221 12.95 -21.96 17.00
C GLU A 221 13.78 -23.27 17.02
N ASP A 222 13.78 -24.01 15.91
CA ASP A 222 14.48 -25.28 15.76
C ASP A 222 15.92 -25.14 15.21
N GLY A 223 16.35 -23.91 14.90
CA GLY A 223 17.66 -23.61 14.31
C GLY A 223 17.81 -24.04 12.85
N ALA A 224 16.73 -24.43 12.17
CA ALA A 224 16.71 -24.69 10.74
C ALA A 224 17.07 -23.44 9.91
N ALA A 225 17.79 -23.65 8.81
CA ALA A 225 17.98 -22.62 7.81
C ALA A 225 16.71 -22.49 6.96
N VAL A 226 16.25 -21.26 6.75
CA VAL A 226 15.19 -20.94 5.79
C VAL A 226 15.84 -20.57 4.46
N ASP A 227 15.39 -21.19 3.38
CA ASP A 227 15.79 -20.77 2.04
C ASP A 227 15.10 -19.45 1.70
N ILE A 228 15.87 -18.37 1.69
CA ILE A 228 15.37 -17.02 1.48
C ILE A 228 15.06 -16.70 0.01
N GLU A 229 15.52 -17.54 -0.91
CA GLU A 229 15.22 -17.40 -2.35
C GLU A 229 13.94 -18.13 -2.74
N ASP A 230 13.45 -19.04 -1.89
CA ASP A 230 12.21 -19.78 -2.10
C ASP A 230 11.04 -19.16 -1.29
N LYS A 231 10.15 -18.46 -2.01
CA LYS A 231 8.92 -17.88 -1.45
C LYS A 231 8.06 -18.93 -0.74
N ALA A 232 8.03 -20.18 -1.22
CA ALA A 232 7.26 -21.25 -0.59
C ALA A 232 7.93 -21.78 0.69
N ALA A 233 9.24 -21.66 0.83
CA ALA A 233 9.94 -21.93 2.08
C ALA A 233 9.66 -20.83 3.10
N LEU A 234 9.73 -19.56 2.70
CA LEU A 234 9.37 -18.41 3.54
C LEU A 234 7.91 -18.48 4.00
N ALA A 235 6.99 -18.89 3.12
CA ALA A 235 5.56 -18.96 3.38
C ALA A 235 5.16 -19.91 4.52
N GLN A 236 6.06 -20.81 4.94
CA GLN A 236 5.84 -21.76 6.04
C GLN A 236 6.03 -21.13 7.42
N TYR A 237 6.46 -19.88 7.52
CA TYR A 237 6.83 -19.25 8.77
C TYR A 237 6.02 -17.99 9.06
N VAL A 238 5.70 -17.80 10.33
CA VAL A 238 5.13 -16.56 10.88
C VAL A 238 6.15 -15.93 11.82
N VAL A 239 6.27 -14.61 11.78
CA VAL A 239 7.11 -13.85 12.70
C VAL A 239 6.41 -13.77 14.05
N VAL A 240 7.11 -14.18 15.10
CA VAL A 240 6.60 -14.19 16.49
C VAL A 240 7.28 -13.15 17.37
N ASP A 241 8.48 -12.69 17.00
CA ASP A 241 9.19 -11.63 17.72
C ASP A 241 10.19 -10.91 16.79
N GLN A 242 10.60 -9.70 17.18
CA GLN A 242 11.64 -8.91 16.51
C GLN A 242 12.54 -8.19 17.52
N ASP A 243 13.85 -8.14 17.27
CA ASP A 243 14.83 -7.59 18.23
C ASP A 243 14.90 -6.04 18.27
N VAL A 244 14.28 -5.38 17.30
CA VAL A 244 14.12 -3.92 17.25
C VAL A 244 12.64 -3.59 17.35
N ALA A 245 12.23 -2.80 18.35
CA ALA A 245 10.83 -2.49 18.57
C ALA A 245 10.18 -1.78 17.36
N PRO A 246 8.91 -2.05 17.05
CA PRO A 246 8.16 -1.27 16.07
C PRO A 246 8.18 0.23 16.38
N ASN A 247 8.08 1.05 15.34
CA ASN A 247 8.18 2.51 15.41
C ASN A 247 9.51 3.05 15.97
N THR A 248 10.56 2.23 16.06
CA THR A 248 11.91 2.72 16.30
C THR A 248 12.34 3.60 15.13
N VAL A 249 12.87 4.79 15.42
CA VAL A 249 13.32 5.75 14.40
C VAL A 249 14.55 5.24 13.68
N MET A 250 14.48 5.21 12.36
CA MET A 250 15.59 5.01 11.45
C MET A 250 15.87 6.30 10.69
N SER A 251 17.08 6.84 10.81
CA SER A 251 17.48 8.08 10.15
C SER A 251 18.50 7.83 9.05
N TYR A 252 18.34 8.52 7.93
CA TYR A 252 19.21 8.45 6.76
C TYR A 252 20.07 9.71 6.63
N THR A 253 21.29 9.50 6.14
CA THR A 253 22.14 10.56 5.59
C THR A 253 22.40 10.26 4.13
N TYR A 254 22.08 11.19 3.25
CA TYR A 254 22.30 11.01 1.82
C TYR A 254 23.70 11.48 1.42
N SER A 255 24.24 10.82 0.41
CA SER A 255 25.52 11.16 -0.20
C SER A 255 25.42 12.51 -0.87
N LYS A 256 26.56 13.19 -0.98
CA LYS A 256 26.70 14.45 -1.72
C LYS A 256 27.65 14.27 -2.88
N ASP A 257 27.42 15.03 -3.95
CA ASP A 257 28.36 15.16 -5.04
C ASP A 257 29.60 16.00 -4.64
N LEU A 258 30.48 16.26 -5.61
CA LEU A 258 31.71 17.03 -5.39
C LEU A 258 31.45 18.51 -5.03
N ASP A 259 30.29 19.04 -5.40
CA ASP A 259 29.88 20.43 -5.14
C ASP A 259 29.08 20.55 -3.81
N GLY A 260 28.84 19.42 -3.14
CA GLY A 260 28.11 19.37 -1.87
C GLY A 260 26.59 19.30 -2.03
N VAL A 261 26.09 19.10 -3.26
CA VAL A 261 24.67 18.88 -3.54
C VAL A 261 24.32 17.44 -3.20
N GLU A 262 23.25 17.28 -2.44
CA GLU A 262 22.79 15.97 -1.99
C GLU A 262 22.13 15.19 -3.13
N TYR A 263 22.49 13.92 -3.28
CA TYR A 263 21.77 13.01 -4.17
C TYR A 263 20.37 12.73 -3.63
N SER A 264 19.37 12.74 -4.50
CA SER A 264 17.98 12.50 -4.11
C SER A 264 17.74 11.12 -3.51
N ASN A 265 18.49 10.10 -3.98
CA ASN A 265 18.21 8.69 -3.75
C ASN A 265 19.42 7.87 -3.24
N LEU A 266 20.60 8.47 -3.05
CA LEU A 266 21.81 7.73 -2.67
C LEU A 266 22.09 7.85 -1.17
N VAL A 267 21.57 6.92 -0.37
CA VAL A 267 21.83 6.87 1.08
C VAL A 267 23.29 6.47 1.37
N SER A 268 24.01 7.30 2.12
CA SER A 268 25.41 7.06 2.54
C SER A 268 25.52 6.31 3.87
N SER A 269 24.61 6.56 4.80
CA SER A 269 24.56 5.88 6.09
C SER A 269 23.16 5.91 6.68
N LYS A 270 22.86 4.94 7.53
CA LYS A 270 21.61 4.86 8.29
C LYS A 270 21.84 4.43 9.73
N THR A 271 20.91 4.76 10.63
CA THR A 271 21.04 4.42 12.06
C THR A 271 20.76 2.94 12.37
N ILE A 272 20.08 2.22 11.48
CA ILE A 272 19.74 0.80 11.63
C ILE A 272 20.11 0.07 10.33
N GLU A 273 21.02 -0.90 10.42
CA GLU A 273 21.50 -1.69 9.27
C GLU A 273 20.71 -2.98 9.06
N GLY A 274 20.05 -3.47 10.11
CA GLY A 274 19.30 -4.71 10.10
C GLY A 274 18.66 -4.98 11.44
N LEU A 275 17.81 -6.00 11.45
CA LEU A 275 17.14 -6.54 12.63
C LEU A 275 17.00 -8.06 12.50
N THR A 276 16.66 -8.70 13.61
CA THR A 276 16.39 -10.13 13.70
C THR A 276 14.89 -10.36 13.80
N LEU A 277 14.38 -11.25 12.95
CA LEU A 277 13.04 -11.81 13.02
C LEU A 277 13.12 -13.21 13.61
N TYR A 278 12.42 -13.42 14.71
CA TYR A 278 12.21 -14.74 15.29
C TYR A 278 10.93 -15.33 14.70
N VAL A 279 11.02 -16.54 14.17
CA VAL A 279 9.94 -17.14 13.40
C VAL A 279 9.61 -18.55 13.88
N THR A 280 8.34 -18.90 13.77
CA THR A 280 7.82 -20.22 14.08
C THR A 280 7.15 -20.80 12.84
N LYS A 281 7.26 -22.11 12.66
CA LYS A 281 6.61 -22.80 11.54
C LYS A 281 5.09 -22.81 11.76
N ILE A 282 4.33 -22.49 10.73
CA ILE A 282 2.87 -22.52 10.77
C ILE A 282 2.43 -24.00 10.79
N GLU A 283 1.59 -24.35 11.77
CA GLU A 283 0.99 -25.69 11.85
C GLU A 283 -0.07 -25.84 10.74
N ALA A 284 -0.05 -26.98 10.04
CA ALA A 284 -0.95 -27.28 8.93
C ALA A 284 -2.35 -27.73 9.38
#